data_AF-A0A453A037-F1
#
_entry.id   AF-A0A453A037-F1
#
_cell.length_a   1.000
_cell.length_b   1.000
_cell.length_c   1.000
_cell.angle_alpha   90.00
_cell.angle_beta   90.00
_cell.angle_gamma   90.00
#
_symmetry.space_group_name_H-M   'P 1'
#
loop_
_entity.id
_entity.type
_entity.pdbx_description
1 polymer ?
#
loop_
_entity_poly.entity_id
_entity_poly.type
_entity_poly.pdbx_seq_one_letter_code
_entity_poly.pdbx_strand_id
1 'polypeptide(L)'
;GEQGSVRALAMSPLAMCPCVWCAEDLDKLREMDLFGENGRDGVWTIMANVMDPESLHRAFDGCVGVFHTSSLVDPGGISGYTKHMATLEAKAAEQVVEACVRTESVRKCVFTSSLLACVWRQSYPHRHRFPATVDESCWSDEAFCREKKLWFALGKTMAEKAAWRAARGRDLKLVTVCPALVTGPGFRRRNSTPSIAYLKGAHTMLAEGLLATADVERVAEAHVRVYEAMGGTAGGRYICYDHVVRRAEEFAELERQLGLRPRAPPPPAAAPPSFELCNRKLARLVSSRRRCTHDAYLPVAYD
;
A
#
# COMPACT_ATOMS: atom_id res chain seq x y z
N GLY A 1 -4.59 -16.87 20.99
CA GLY A 1 -4.35 -15.42 20.96
C GLY A 1 -4.30 -15.01 19.52
N GLU A 2 -5.44 -14.54 19.00
CA GLU A 2 -5.61 -14.18 17.59
C GLU A 2 -4.88 -12.88 17.31
N GLN A 3 -4.01 -12.92 16.32
CA GLN A 3 -3.13 -11.83 16.02
C GLN A 3 -2.88 -11.97 14.50
N GLY A 4 -3.09 -10.89 13.72
CA GLY A 4 -2.97 -10.86 12.24
C GLY A 4 -1.62 -10.40 11.67
N SER A 5 -1.19 -10.98 10.54
CA SER A 5 0.14 -10.78 9.91
C SER A 5 0.45 -9.34 9.53
N VAL A 6 1.66 -8.84 9.82
CA VAL A 6 2.21 -7.60 9.23
C VAL A 6 3.50 -7.95 8.50
N ARG A 7 3.63 -7.49 7.25
CA ARG A 7 4.83 -7.67 6.44
C ARG A 7 5.56 -6.34 6.28
N ALA A 8 6.86 -6.34 6.52
CA ALA A 8 7.77 -5.26 6.13
C ALA A 8 8.94 -5.87 5.35
N LEU A 9 9.53 -5.11 4.43
CA LEU A 9 10.72 -5.49 3.68
C LEU A 9 11.80 -4.47 4.01
N ALA A 10 12.84 -4.86 4.74
CA ALA A 10 14.00 -4.00 4.96
C ALA A 10 15.03 -4.22 3.84
N MET A 11 15.67 -3.17 3.35
CA MET A 11 16.71 -3.26 2.32
C MET A 11 18.06 -2.86 2.90
N SER A 12 19.03 -3.76 2.84
CA SER A 12 20.45 -3.48 3.03
C SER A 12 21.11 -3.23 1.66
N PRO A 13 22.35 -2.69 1.62
CA PRO A 13 23.09 -2.50 0.37
C PRO A 13 23.31 -3.78 -0.45
N LEU A 14 23.09 -4.95 0.17
CA LEU A 14 23.34 -6.27 -0.41
C LEU A 14 22.11 -7.20 -0.35
N ALA A 15 20.98 -6.77 0.25
CA ALA A 15 19.82 -7.66 0.39
C ALA A 15 18.45 -7.07 0.75
N MET A 16 17.40 -7.86 0.52
CA MET A 16 16.06 -7.65 1.08
C MET A 16 15.81 -8.55 2.30
N CYS A 17 15.04 -8.03 3.26
CA CYS A 17 14.72 -8.70 4.50
C CYS A 17 13.22 -8.64 4.83
N PRO A 18 12.43 -9.66 4.43
CA PRO A 18 11.06 -9.80 4.87
C PRO A 18 11.01 -9.97 6.39
N CYS A 19 10.27 -9.10 7.06
CA CYS A 19 9.91 -9.18 8.47
C CYS A 19 8.56 -9.89 8.57
N VAL A 20 8.56 -11.01 9.29
CA VAL A 20 7.41 -11.91 9.41
C VAL A 20 7.09 -12.12 10.89
N TRP A 21 5.81 -12.30 11.19
CA TRP A 21 5.31 -12.16 12.55
C TRP A 21 4.78 -13.44 13.20
N CYS A 22 4.35 -14.44 12.43
CA CYS A 22 4.00 -15.77 12.97
C CYS A 22 4.68 -16.89 12.18
N ALA A 23 4.85 -18.04 12.84
CA ALA A 23 5.45 -19.23 12.24
C ALA A 23 4.70 -19.68 10.97
N GLU A 24 3.37 -19.54 10.94
CA GLU A 24 2.56 -19.88 9.76
C GLU A 24 2.84 -18.99 8.54
N ASP A 25 3.18 -17.71 8.74
CA ASP A 25 3.59 -16.84 7.63
C ASP A 25 5.01 -17.15 7.16
N LEU A 26 5.88 -17.57 8.08
CA LEU A 26 7.21 -18.10 7.80
C LEU A 26 7.10 -19.38 6.97
N ASP A 27 6.18 -20.27 7.34
CA ASP A 27 5.91 -21.52 6.65
C ASP A 27 5.27 -21.26 5.28
N LYS A 28 4.37 -20.28 5.14
CA LYS A 28 3.89 -19.83 3.82
C LYS A 28 4.99 -19.25 2.94
N LEU A 29 5.95 -18.51 3.52
CA LEU A 29 7.08 -17.97 2.76
C LEU A 29 8.08 -19.06 2.36
N ARG A 30 8.23 -20.09 3.19
CA ARG A 30 8.98 -21.32 2.89
C ARG A 30 8.27 -22.16 1.82
N GLU A 31 6.95 -22.34 1.91
CA GLU A 31 6.12 -23.08 0.94
C GLU A 31 6.03 -22.39 -0.42
N MET A 32 6.17 -21.05 -0.47
CA MET A 32 6.21 -20.29 -1.72
C MET A 32 7.57 -20.39 -2.45
N ASP A 33 8.54 -21.16 -1.93
CA ASP A 33 9.90 -21.35 -2.50
C ASP A 33 10.63 -20.04 -2.83
N LEU A 34 10.17 -18.91 -2.27
CA LEU A 34 10.77 -17.60 -2.54
C LEU A 34 12.06 -17.38 -1.76
N PHE A 35 12.28 -18.14 -0.67
CA PHE A 35 13.40 -17.92 0.25
C PHE A 35 13.91 -19.26 0.82
N GLY A 36 14.99 -19.81 0.25
CA GLY A 36 15.71 -20.92 0.85
C GLY A 36 16.39 -20.52 2.16
N GLU A 37 16.58 -21.48 3.08
CA GLU A 37 17.18 -21.27 4.42
C GLU A 37 18.60 -20.67 4.39
N ASN A 38 19.24 -20.66 3.22
CA ASN A 38 20.42 -19.86 2.93
C ASN A 38 20.11 -18.97 1.71
N GLY A 39 20.02 -17.66 1.95
CA GLY A 39 19.62 -16.66 0.97
C GLY A 39 20.25 -16.89 -0.40
N ARG A 40 19.42 -17.28 -1.36
CA ARG A 40 19.77 -17.17 -2.79
C ARG A 40 19.51 -15.72 -3.20
N ASP A 41 20.39 -15.20 -4.06
CA ASP A 41 20.30 -13.87 -4.67
C ASP A 41 20.29 -12.67 -3.71
N GLY A 42 20.90 -12.82 -2.52
CA GLY A 42 20.97 -11.74 -1.55
C GLY A 42 19.62 -11.41 -0.93
N VAL A 43 18.79 -12.40 -0.59
CA VAL A 43 17.56 -12.17 0.17
C VAL A 43 17.52 -13.10 1.37
N TRP A 44 17.30 -12.56 2.58
CA TRP A 44 17.24 -13.34 3.81
C TRP A 44 16.01 -12.95 4.62
N THR A 45 15.40 -13.87 5.35
CA THR A 45 14.19 -13.57 6.16
C THR A 45 14.57 -13.40 7.63
N ILE A 46 14.03 -12.36 8.28
CA ILE A 46 14.19 -12.16 9.72
C ILE A 46 12.80 -12.17 10.37
N MET A 47 12.68 -12.89 11.47
CA MET A 47 11.49 -12.81 12.30
C MET A 47 11.50 -11.54 13.13
N ALA A 48 10.43 -10.76 13.02
CA ALA A 48 10.30 -9.53 13.78
C ALA A 48 8.88 -9.33 14.30
N ASN A 49 8.76 -9.01 15.58
CA ASN A 49 7.49 -8.60 16.15
C ASN A 49 7.28 -7.10 15.97
N VAL A 50 6.30 -6.73 15.14
CA VAL A 50 5.96 -5.32 14.84
C VAL A 50 5.43 -4.55 16.06
N MET A 51 5.05 -5.26 17.11
CA MET A 51 4.64 -4.68 18.38
C MET A 51 5.79 -4.60 19.40
N ASP A 52 6.96 -5.12 19.07
CA ASP A 52 8.17 -5.10 19.88
C ASP A 52 9.25 -4.21 19.21
N PRO A 53 9.51 -3.02 19.77
CA PRO A 53 10.50 -2.10 19.24
C PRO A 53 11.91 -2.69 19.09
N GLU A 54 12.33 -3.54 20.03
CA GLU A 54 13.67 -4.13 20.01
C GLU A 54 13.79 -5.23 18.96
N SER A 55 12.69 -5.94 18.71
CA SER A 55 12.62 -6.88 17.59
C SER A 55 12.72 -6.15 16.24
N LEU A 56 12.06 -5.01 16.09
CA LEU A 56 12.14 -4.20 14.88
C LEU A 56 13.52 -3.57 14.69
N HIS A 57 14.11 -3.03 15.76
CA HIS A 57 15.46 -2.44 15.69
C HIS A 57 16.50 -3.46 15.23
N ARG A 58 16.50 -4.67 15.80
CA ARG A 58 17.38 -5.76 15.35
C ARG A 58 17.15 -6.16 13.90
N ALA A 59 15.90 -6.14 13.43
CA ALA A 59 15.59 -6.47 12.04
C ALA A 59 16.01 -5.37 11.06
N PHE A 60 16.09 -4.12 11.51
CA PHE A 60 16.46 -2.97 10.69
C PHE A 60 17.95 -2.63 10.74
N ASP A 61 18.70 -3.18 11.69
CA ASP A 61 20.12 -2.93 11.81
C ASP A 61 20.86 -3.29 10.50
N GLY A 62 21.78 -2.43 10.08
CA GLY A 62 22.45 -2.53 8.77
C GLY A 62 21.60 -2.24 7.52
N CYS A 63 20.29 -1.99 7.65
CA CYS A 63 19.43 -1.63 6.50
C CYS A 63 19.52 -0.14 6.18
N VAL A 64 19.57 0.22 4.89
CA VAL A 64 19.63 1.61 4.42
C VAL A 64 18.24 2.18 4.12
N GLY A 65 17.25 1.31 3.94
CA GLY A 65 15.86 1.71 3.88
C GLY A 65 14.87 0.60 4.20
N VAL A 66 13.63 0.99 4.46
CA VAL A 66 12.55 0.07 4.85
C VAL A 66 11.33 0.32 3.97
N PHE A 67 10.71 -0.77 3.50
CA PHE A 67 9.44 -0.79 2.79
C PHE A 67 8.40 -1.42 3.71
N HIS A 68 7.56 -0.59 4.33
CA HIS A 68 6.48 -1.09 5.16
C HIS A 68 5.22 -1.27 4.33
N THR A 69 4.87 -2.51 3.99
CA THR A 69 3.77 -2.83 3.08
C THR A 69 2.41 -3.00 3.77
N SER A 70 2.28 -2.52 5.01
CA SER A 70 1.15 -2.61 5.94
C SER A 70 -0.10 -3.33 5.38
N SER A 71 -0.40 -4.54 5.84
CA SER A 71 -1.75 -5.08 5.75
C SER A 71 -1.97 -6.14 6.80
N LEU A 72 -2.72 -5.82 7.85
CA LEU A 72 -3.21 -6.83 8.78
C LEU A 72 -4.23 -7.72 8.06
N VAL A 73 -3.97 -9.03 8.04
CA VAL A 73 -4.91 -10.03 7.55
C VAL A 73 -5.71 -10.58 8.72
N ASP A 74 -7.04 -10.58 8.62
CA ASP A 74 -7.93 -11.28 9.55
C ASP A 74 -7.77 -12.79 9.37
N PRO A 75 -7.34 -13.55 10.39
CA PRO A 75 -7.25 -15.01 10.32
C PRO A 75 -8.62 -15.69 10.21
N GLY A 76 -9.71 -15.03 10.65
CA GLY A 76 -11.06 -15.58 10.69
C GLY A 76 -11.84 -15.53 9.37
N GLY A 77 -11.29 -14.87 8.33
CA GLY A 77 -11.72 -14.94 6.93
C GLY A 77 -13.14 -14.48 6.56
N ILE A 78 -14.05 -14.26 7.53
CA ILE A 78 -15.49 -14.17 7.25
C ILE A 78 -16.11 -12.81 7.67
N SER A 79 -15.54 -12.09 8.65
CA SER A 79 -16.21 -10.90 9.23
C SER A 79 -15.75 -9.54 8.71
N GLY A 80 -14.61 -9.48 8.02
CA GLY A 80 -14.08 -8.26 7.46
C GLY A 80 -13.41 -7.36 8.49
N TYR A 81 -12.40 -6.64 8.03
CA TYR A 81 -11.56 -5.74 8.80
C TYR A 81 -12.35 -4.93 9.86
N THR A 82 -11.90 -4.98 11.12
CA THR A 82 -12.62 -4.43 12.28
C THR A 82 -12.07 -3.08 12.76
N LYS A 83 -12.81 -2.39 13.62
CA LYS A 83 -12.33 -1.18 14.31
C LYS A 83 -11.06 -1.46 15.14
N HIS A 84 -10.95 -2.64 15.77
CA HIS A 84 -9.77 -3.01 16.53
C HIS A 84 -8.54 -3.18 15.63
N MET A 85 -8.71 -3.84 14.48
CA MET A 85 -7.67 -3.96 13.45
C MET A 85 -7.20 -2.59 12.95
N ALA A 86 -8.10 -1.62 12.77
CA ALA A 86 -7.74 -0.25 12.40
C ALA A 86 -6.76 0.39 13.41
N THR A 87 -7.05 0.23 14.71
CA THR A 87 -6.18 0.75 15.78
C THR A 87 -4.85 0.00 15.85
N LEU A 88 -4.86 -1.33 15.68
CA LEU A 88 -3.64 -2.14 15.65
C LEU A 88 -2.73 -1.77 14.48
N GLU A 89 -3.29 -1.58 13.28
CA GLU A 89 -2.52 -1.19 12.10
C GLU A 89 -1.88 0.18 12.30
N ALA A 90 -2.60 1.12 12.90
CA ALA A 90 -2.06 2.44 13.21
C ALA A 90 -0.89 2.38 14.21
N LYS A 91 -1.03 1.55 15.26
CA LYS A 91 0.04 1.35 16.24
C LYS A 91 1.24 0.64 15.62
N ALA A 92 1.03 -0.37 14.78
CA ALA A 92 2.11 -1.07 14.09
C ALA A 92 2.89 -0.12 13.16
N ALA A 93 2.18 0.73 12.40
CA ALA A 93 2.81 1.73 11.54
C ALA A 93 3.68 2.72 12.33
N GLU A 94 3.20 3.19 13.47
CA GLU A 94 3.96 4.06 14.38
C GLU A 94 5.22 3.36 14.88
N GLN A 95 5.12 2.11 15.36
CA GLN A 95 6.26 1.34 15.87
C GLN A 95 7.31 1.09 14.80
N VAL A 96 6.90 0.73 13.58
CA VAL A 96 7.82 0.51 12.45
C VAL A 96 8.57 1.79 12.11
N VAL A 97 7.88 2.94 12.05
CA VAL A 97 8.54 4.21 11.73
C VAL A 97 9.44 4.68 12.87
N GLU A 98 9.03 4.55 14.13
CA GLU A 98 9.91 4.86 15.27
C GLU A 98 11.15 3.96 15.29
N ALA A 99 11.01 2.67 14.97
CA ALA A 99 12.15 1.77 14.84
C ALA A 99 13.07 2.18 13.67
N CYS A 100 12.53 2.65 12.54
CA CYS A 100 13.34 3.24 11.46
C CYS A 100 14.11 4.46 11.95
N VAL A 101 13.48 5.36 12.71
CA VAL A 101 14.13 6.55 13.27
C VAL A 101 15.21 6.20 14.29
N ARG A 102 15.00 5.17 15.11
CA ARG A 102 15.96 4.72 16.12
C ARG A 102 17.17 3.99 15.53
N THR A 103 17.07 3.49 14.31
CA THR A 103 18.11 2.65 13.71
C THR A 103 19.04 3.50 12.85
N GLU A 104 20.27 3.69 13.31
CA GLU A 104 21.24 4.62 12.71
C GLU A 104 21.63 4.31 11.26
N SER A 105 21.41 3.10 10.75
CA SER A 105 21.64 2.77 9.33
C SER A 105 20.50 3.20 8.41
N VAL A 106 19.27 3.33 8.93
CA VAL A 106 18.07 3.57 8.13
C VAL A 106 17.90 5.08 7.88
N ARG A 107 17.82 5.46 6.60
CA ARG A 107 17.58 6.87 6.21
C ARG A 107 16.30 7.08 5.40
N LYS A 108 15.74 6.02 4.83
CA LYS A 108 14.59 6.08 3.93
C LYS A 108 13.54 5.06 4.34
N CYS A 109 12.28 5.49 4.41
CA CYS A 109 11.15 4.59 4.58
C CYS A 109 10.11 4.85 3.48
N VAL A 110 9.70 3.79 2.79
CA VAL A 110 8.54 3.78 1.89
C VAL A 110 7.41 3.05 2.59
N PHE A 111 6.31 3.75 2.81
CA PHE A 111 5.13 3.22 3.49
C PHE A 111 3.99 3.00 2.50
N THR A 112 3.50 1.77 2.41
CA THR A 112 2.32 1.44 1.60
C THR A 112 1.06 1.78 2.39
N SER A 113 0.42 2.86 1.98
CA SER A 113 -0.92 3.27 2.44
C SER A 113 -1.98 2.66 1.51
N SER A 114 -3.05 3.40 1.21
CA SER A 114 -4.08 3.03 0.24
C SER A 114 -4.74 4.29 -0.32
N LEU A 115 -5.31 4.20 -1.52
CA LEU A 115 -6.21 5.20 -2.08
C LEU A 115 -7.39 5.49 -1.11
N LEU A 116 -7.79 4.52 -0.29
CA LEU A 116 -8.83 4.71 0.73
C LEU A 116 -8.46 5.74 1.80
N ALA A 117 -7.18 6.10 1.94
CA ALA A 117 -6.74 7.19 2.81
C ALA A 117 -6.92 8.58 2.18
N CYS A 118 -7.40 8.67 0.94
CA CYS A 118 -7.56 9.93 0.20
C CYS A 118 -9.02 10.26 -0.20
N VAL A 119 -9.89 9.24 -0.32
CA VAL A 119 -11.18 9.36 -1.04
C VAL A 119 -12.37 9.66 -0.12
N TRP A 120 -12.39 9.20 1.13
CA TRP A 120 -13.60 9.21 1.96
C TRP A 120 -13.74 10.51 2.75
N ARG A 121 -14.58 11.43 2.28
CA ARG A 121 -14.78 12.74 2.91
C ARG A 121 -16.26 13.02 3.10
N GLN A 122 -16.58 13.89 4.06
CA GLN A 122 -17.93 14.41 4.17
C GLN A 122 -18.25 15.22 2.90
N SER A 123 -19.46 15.02 2.35
CA SER A 123 -19.87 15.53 1.04
C SER A 123 -19.45 16.98 0.83
N TYR A 124 -18.67 17.23 -0.22
CA TYR A 124 -18.55 18.57 -0.77
C TYR A 124 -19.94 19.00 -1.23
N PRO A 125 -20.37 20.26 -1.03
CA PRO A 125 -21.60 20.73 -1.63
C PRO A 125 -21.53 20.46 -3.15
N HIS A 126 -22.48 19.68 -3.67
CA HIS A 126 -22.60 19.25 -5.07
C HIS A 126 -22.85 20.41 -6.07
N ARG A 127 -22.38 21.63 -5.75
CA ARG A 127 -22.59 22.87 -6.51
C ARG A 127 -21.41 23.22 -7.42
N HIS A 128 -20.54 22.28 -7.75
CA HIS A 128 -19.45 22.54 -8.68
C HIS A 128 -19.85 22.13 -10.11
N ARG A 129 -19.60 23.02 -11.08
CA ARG A 129 -19.82 22.80 -12.52
C ARG A 129 -18.92 21.69 -13.08
N PHE A 130 -17.84 21.36 -12.37
CA PHE A 130 -16.83 20.37 -12.76
C PHE A 130 -16.56 19.40 -11.61
N PRO A 131 -16.12 18.16 -11.90
CA PRO A 131 -15.72 17.19 -10.89
C PRO A 131 -14.58 17.75 -10.02
N ALA A 132 -14.64 17.53 -8.71
CA ALA A 132 -13.55 17.90 -7.82
C ALA A 132 -12.39 16.91 -7.96
N THR A 133 -11.16 17.41 -8.09
CA THR A 133 -9.98 16.54 -8.21
C THR A 133 -9.60 15.93 -6.85
N VAL A 134 -9.35 14.62 -6.84
CA VAL A 134 -8.75 13.91 -5.71
C VAL A 134 -7.32 13.54 -6.06
N ASP A 135 -6.38 14.15 -5.35
CA ASP A 135 -4.93 14.00 -5.53
C ASP A 135 -4.21 13.68 -4.20
N GLU A 136 -2.88 13.73 -4.19
CA GLU A 136 -2.08 13.39 -3.01
C GLU A 136 -2.25 14.34 -1.80
N SER A 137 -2.84 15.52 -1.99
CA SER A 137 -3.15 16.45 -0.89
C SER A 137 -4.36 16.03 -0.07
N CYS A 138 -5.18 15.13 -0.63
CA CYS A 138 -6.47 14.73 -0.09
C CYS A 138 -6.35 13.70 1.02
N TRP A 139 -7.09 13.88 2.11
CA TRP A 139 -7.18 12.92 3.20
C TRP A 139 -8.61 12.47 3.43
N SER A 140 -8.77 11.20 3.75
CA SER A 140 -10.03 10.67 4.25
C SER A 140 -10.33 11.20 5.66
N ASP A 141 -11.60 11.47 5.91
CA ASP A 141 -12.16 11.88 7.19
C ASP A 141 -12.39 10.65 8.07
N GLU A 142 -11.72 10.60 9.21
CA GLU A 142 -11.82 9.49 10.14
C GLU A 142 -13.18 9.40 10.84
N ALA A 143 -13.84 10.54 11.11
CA ALA A 143 -15.18 10.55 11.69
C ALA A 143 -16.20 10.00 10.70
N PHE A 144 -16.11 10.40 9.42
CA PHE A 144 -16.92 9.84 8.34
C PHE A 144 -16.70 8.32 8.20
N CYS A 145 -15.43 7.88 8.20
CA CYS A 145 -15.11 6.46 8.12
C CYS A 145 -15.67 5.67 9.32
N ARG A 146 -15.65 6.25 10.53
CA ARG A 146 -16.26 5.64 11.73
C ARG A 146 -17.78 5.56 11.61
N GLU A 147 -18.44 6.63 11.18
CA GLU A 147 -19.89 6.70 11.00
C GLU A 147 -20.38 5.66 9.99
N LYS A 148 -19.72 5.57 8.83
CA LYS A 148 -20.06 4.61 7.76
C LYS A 148 -19.49 3.21 7.98
N LYS A 149 -18.81 2.96 9.12
CA LYS A 149 -18.17 1.68 9.46
C LYS A 149 -17.19 1.19 8.39
N LEU A 150 -16.50 2.12 7.73
CA LEU A 150 -15.46 1.88 6.71
C LEU A 150 -14.12 1.60 7.41
N TRP A 151 -14.07 0.54 8.21
CA TRP A 151 -12.95 0.27 9.13
C TRP A 151 -11.60 0.13 8.42
N PHE A 152 -11.57 -0.45 7.21
CA PHE A 152 -10.33 -0.57 6.45
C PHE A 152 -9.80 0.78 5.99
N ALA A 153 -10.67 1.64 5.45
CA ALA A 153 -10.31 3.01 5.12
C ALA A 153 -9.84 3.79 6.35
N LEU A 154 -10.52 3.62 7.50
CA LEU A 154 -10.10 4.20 8.76
C LEU A 154 -8.70 3.74 9.18
N GLY A 155 -8.44 2.43 9.13
CA GLY A 155 -7.15 1.85 9.48
C GLY A 155 -6.01 2.38 8.60
N LYS A 156 -6.20 2.39 7.28
CA LYS A 156 -5.23 2.96 6.32
C LYS A 156 -4.97 4.45 6.57
N THR A 157 -6.02 5.22 6.84
CA THR A 157 -5.91 6.65 7.14
C THR A 157 -5.13 6.89 8.45
N MET A 158 -5.50 6.17 9.51
CA MET A 158 -4.85 6.30 10.82
C MET A 158 -3.40 5.85 10.79
N ALA A 159 -3.09 4.76 10.10
CA ALA A 159 -1.74 4.24 9.94
C ALA A 159 -0.83 5.20 9.16
N GLU A 160 -1.31 5.75 8.05
CA GLU A 160 -0.53 6.72 7.28
C GLU A 160 -0.28 8.00 8.11
N LYS A 161 -1.28 8.51 8.83
CA LYS A 161 -1.11 9.66 9.73
C LYS A 161 -0.15 9.36 10.88
N ALA A 162 -0.20 8.17 11.45
CA ALA A 162 0.70 7.76 12.52
C ALA A 162 2.16 7.69 12.02
N ALA A 163 2.38 7.09 10.85
CA ALA A 163 3.69 7.06 10.19
C ALA A 163 4.25 8.48 9.96
N TRP A 164 3.44 9.40 9.41
CA TRP A 164 3.86 10.80 9.21
C TRP A 164 4.16 11.53 10.52
N ARG A 165 3.40 11.28 11.60
CA ARG A 165 3.68 11.88 12.91
C ARG A 165 5.00 11.38 13.49
N ALA A 166 5.26 10.08 13.42
CA ALA A 166 6.50 9.47 13.93
C ALA A 166 7.75 9.97 13.18
N ALA A 167 7.65 10.15 11.86
CA ALA A 167 8.77 10.66 11.04
C ALA A 167 8.98 12.18 11.16
N ARG A 168 8.00 12.94 11.64
CA ARG A 168 8.02 14.41 11.57
C ARG A 168 9.18 14.99 12.40
N GLY A 169 10.05 15.76 11.72
CA GLY A 169 11.18 16.44 12.38
C GLY A 169 12.32 15.51 12.79
N ARG A 170 12.35 14.27 12.28
CA ARG A 170 13.39 13.27 12.56
C ARG A 170 14.24 13.04 11.31
N ASP A 171 15.43 12.44 11.47
CA ASP A 171 16.34 12.10 10.35
C ASP A 171 15.89 10.83 9.60
N LEU A 172 14.64 10.84 9.14
CA LEU A 172 14.07 9.76 8.34
C LEU A 172 13.27 10.37 7.18
N LYS A 173 13.69 10.09 5.95
CA LYS A 173 12.90 10.47 4.78
C LYS A 173 11.77 9.45 4.59
N LEU A 174 10.54 9.87 4.88
CA LEU A 174 9.34 9.08 4.64
C LEU A 174 8.69 9.46 3.31
N VAL A 175 8.28 8.46 2.52
CA VAL A 175 7.37 8.63 1.39
C VAL A 175 6.26 7.59 1.49
N THR A 176 5.03 7.98 1.16
CA THR A 176 3.89 7.05 1.13
C THR A 176 3.43 6.79 -0.29
N VAL A 177 3.11 5.52 -0.57
CA VAL A 177 2.44 5.11 -1.82
C VAL A 177 1.02 4.68 -1.45
N CYS A 178 0.03 5.26 -2.12
CA CYS A 178 -1.40 5.04 -1.90
C CYS A 178 -1.97 4.26 -3.09
N PRO A 179 -1.78 2.93 -3.15
CA PRO A 179 -2.34 2.11 -4.23
C PRO A 179 -3.86 2.03 -4.14
N ALA A 180 -4.50 1.96 -5.30
CA ALA A 180 -5.90 1.59 -5.45
C ALA A 180 -6.12 0.09 -5.15
N LEU A 181 -7.25 -0.50 -5.55
CA LEU A 181 -7.48 -1.93 -5.33
C LEU A 181 -6.41 -2.73 -6.10
N VAL A 182 -5.55 -3.43 -5.36
CA VAL A 182 -4.45 -4.20 -5.96
C VAL A 182 -5.03 -5.44 -6.65
N THR A 183 -4.73 -5.58 -7.94
CA THR A 183 -5.12 -6.69 -8.81
C THR A 183 -3.89 -7.43 -9.33
N GLY A 184 -4.04 -8.62 -9.94
CA GLY A 184 -2.93 -9.40 -10.48
C GLY A 184 -3.18 -10.91 -10.40
N PRO A 185 -2.18 -11.77 -10.71
CA PRO A 185 -2.34 -13.22 -10.71
C PRO A 185 -2.88 -13.80 -9.39
N GLY A 186 -2.47 -13.20 -8.26
CA GLY A 186 -2.94 -13.59 -6.93
C GLY A 186 -4.28 -12.99 -6.49
N PHE A 187 -4.90 -12.10 -7.28
CA PHE A 187 -6.20 -11.49 -6.97
C PHE A 187 -7.36 -12.45 -7.27
N ARG A 188 -7.23 -13.26 -8.32
CA ARG A 188 -8.29 -14.18 -8.76
C ARG A 188 -8.45 -15.33 -7.77
N ARG A 189 -9.68 -15.58 -7.30
CA ARG A 189 -10.07 -16.68 -6.39
C ARG A 189 -9.42 -16.65 -5.00
N ARG A 190 -8.76 -15.55 -4.63
CA ARG A 190 -8.33 -15.31 -3.25
C ARG A 190 -9.28 -14.30 -2.61
N ASN A 191 -10.17 -14.79 -1.75
CA ASN A 191 -11.00 -13.99 -0.86
C ASN A 191 -10.14 -13.33 0.23
N SER A 192 -9.18 -12.47 -0.16
CA SER A 192 -8.31 -11.84 0.81
C SER A 192 -9.10 -10.81 1.61
N THR A 193 -8.97 -10.87 2.94
CA THR A 193 -9.62 -9.91 3.86
C THR A 193 -9.41 -8.46 3.43
N PRO A 194 -8.20 -8.01 3.02
CA PRO A 194 -7.98 -6.64 2.55
C PRO A 194 -8.77 -6.28 1.27
N SER A 195 -8.82 -7.17 0.27
CA SER A 195 -9.55 -6.91 -0.97
C SER A 195 -11.06 -6.80 -0.73
N ILE A 196 -11.62 -7.71 0.07
CA ILE A 196 -13.04 -7.68 0.45
C ILE A 196 -13.37 -6.43 1.25
N ALA A 197 -12.51 -6.08 2.21
CA ALA A 197 -12.70 -4.90 3.06
C ALA A 197 -12.59 -3.59 2.27
N TYR A 198 -11.73 -3.54 1.24
CA TYR A 198 -11.64 -2.42 0.31
C TYR A 198 -12.97 -2.18 -0.41
N LEU A 199 -13.63 -3.26 -0.85
CA LEU A 199 -14.88 -3.16 -1.61
C LEU A 199 -16.12 -2.79 -0.78
N LYS A 200 -16.01 -2.66 0.55
CA LYS A 200 -17.15 -2.35 1.42
C LYS A 200 -17.88 -1.04 1.05
N GLY A 201 -17.17 -0.08 0.48
CA GLY A 201 -17.73 1.19 -0.03
C GLY A 201 -17.69 1.33 -1.56
N ALA A 202 -17.45 0.25 -2.30
CA ALA A 202 -17.18 0.33 -3.73
C ALA A 202 -18.32 0.92 -4.56
N HIS A 203 -19.60 0.69 -4.20
CA HIS A 203 -20.73 1.29 -4.91
C HIS A 203 -20.71 2.83 -4.83
N THR A 204 -20.40 3.40 -3.67
CA THR A 204 -20.26 4.86 -3.50
C THR A 204 -19.06 5.36 -4.30
N MET A 205 -17.91 4.68 -4.20
CA MET A 205 -16.72 5.04 -4.97
C MET A 205 -16.97 4.97 -6.48
N LEU A 206 -17.73 3.98 -6.95
CA LEU A 206 -18.11 3.83 -8.36
C LEU A 206 -18.99 5.01 -8.81
N ALA A 207 -20.03 5.33 -8.03
CA ALA A 207 -20.92 6.45 -8.33
C ALA A 207 -20.19 7.81 -8.33
N GLU A 208 -19.16 7.95 -7.50
CA GLU A 208 -18.37 9.16 -7.36
C GLU A 208 -17.19 9.26 -8.35
N GLY A 209 -16.87 8.20 -9.09
CA GLY A 209 -15.72 8.16 -10.01
C GLY A 209 -14.36 7.92 -9.33
N LEU A 210 -14.38 7.36 -8.11
CA LEU A 210 -13.23 7.15 -7.23
C LEU A 210 -12.82 5.67 -7.11
N LEU A 211 -13.57 4.74 -7.70
CA LEU A 211 -13.20 3.32 -7.71
C LEU A 211 -12.12 3.08 -8.77
N ALA A 212 -10.97 2.56 -8.35
CA ALA A 212 -9.84 2.30 -9.21
C ALA A 212 -9.10 1.01 -8.83
N THR A 213 -8.34 0.48 -9.78
CA THR A 213 -7.46 -0.68 -9.61
C THR A 213 -6.02 -0.32 -9.93
N ALA A 214 -5.10 -1.12 -9.39
CA ALA A 214 -3.68 -1.08 -9.71
C ALA A 214 -3.17 -2.52 -9.85
N ASP A 215 -2.47 -2.85 -10.92
CA ASP A 215 -1.78 -4.13 -11.03
C ASP A 215 -0.63 -4.20 -10.02
N VAL A 216 -0.43 -5.36 -9.40
CA VAL A 216 0.59 -5.59 -8.37
C VAL A 216 2.00 -5.27 -8.87
N GLU A 217 2.30 -5.52 -10.15
CA GLU A 217 3.59 -5.20 -10.75
C GLU A 217 3.79 -3.70 -10.84
N ARG A 218 2.73 -2.95 -11.21
CA ARG A 218 2.75 -1.49 -11.24
C ARG A 218 2.92 -0.90 -9.84
N VAL A 219 2.28 -1.50 -8.84
CA VAL A 219 2.45 -1.09 -7.45
C VAL A 219 3.89 -1.33 -7.01
N ALA A 220 4.47 -2.49 -7.31
CA ALA A 220 5.87 -2.78 -6.99
C ALA A 220 6.83 -1.81 -7.70
N GLU A 221 6.64 -1.54 -8.99
CA GLU A 221 7.42 -0.56 -9.73
C GLU A 221 7.32 0.83 -9.08
N ALA A 222 6.12 1.26 -8.71
CA ALA A 222 5.93 2.56 -8.05
C ALA A 222 6.73 2.67 -6.74
N HIS A 223 6.78 1.62 -5.92
CA HIS A 223 7.58 1.61 -4.69
C HIS A 223 9.07 1.75 -4.98
N VAL A 224 9.59 1.00 -5.96
CA VAL A 224 11.00 1.07 -6.36
C VAL A 224 11.35 2.46 -6.89
N ARG A 225 10.57 2.99 -7.84
CA ARG A 225 10.83 4.30 -8.45
C ARG A 225 10.79 5.43 -7.42
N VAL A 226 9.85 5.36 -6.48
CA VAL A 226 9.77 6.28 -5.36
C VAL A 226 11.04 6.20 -4.52
N TYR A 227 11.44 5.00 -4.10
CA TYR A 227 12.62 4.79 -3.27
C TYR A 227 13.90 5.33 -3.90
N GLU A 228 14.13 5.02 -5.18
CA GLU A 228 15.29 5.50 -5.92
C GLU A 228 15.34 7.03 -5.99
N ALA A 229 14.20 7.67 -6.22
CA ALA A 229 14.11 9.11 -6.33
C ALA A 229 14.09 9.84 -4.97
N MET A 230 14.02 9.13 -3.84
CA MET A 230 14.10 9.73 -2.49
C MET A 230 15.46 10.39 -2.23
N GLY A 231 16.50 10.12 -3.01
CA GLY A 231 17.75 10.90 -2.93
C GLY A 231 17.61 12.35 -3.40
N GLY A 232 16.55 12.67 -4.16
CA GLY A 232 16.30 13.99 -4.70
C GLY A 232 14.83 14.35 -4.63
N THR A 233 14.13 14.19 -5.75
CA THR A 233 12.81 14.80 -6.02
C THR A 233 11.64 14.10 -5.34
N ALA A 234 11.76 12.83 -4.92
CA ALA A 234 10.62 12.15 -4.30
C ALA A 234 10.44 12.57 -2.84
N GLY A 235 9.19 12.94 -2.50
CA GLY A 235 8.77 13.31 -1.15
C GLY A 235 7.25 13.31 -1.03
N GLY A 236 6.72 13.20 0.18
CA GLY A 236 5.28 13.25 0.46
C GLY A 236 4.56 11.96 0.07
N ARG A 237 3.37 12.09 -0.51
CA ARG A 237 2.47 10.97 -0.85
C ARG A 237 2.41 10.76 -2.37
N TYR A 238 2.05 9.57 -2.83
CA TYR A 238 1.89 9.21 -4.25
C TYR A 238 0.67 8.32 -4.45
N ILE A 239 -0.32 8.74 -5.22
CA ILE A 239 -1.46 7.87 -5.58
C ILE A 239 -1.04 6.94 -6.72
N CYS A 240 -1.37 5.64 -6.59
CA CYS A 240 -1.01 4.61 -7.58
C CYS A 240 -2.26 3.88 -8.08
N TYR A 241 -2.57 4.04 -9.36
CA TYR A 241 -3.60 3.30 -10.09
C TYR A 241 -3.23 3.22 -11.58
N ASP A 242 -3.84 2.28 -12.31
CA ASP A 242 -3.78 2.16 -13.78
C ASP A 242 -5.15 2.22 -14.44
N HIS A 243 -6.20 1.82 -13.74
CA HIS A 243 -7.55 1.80 -14.29
C HIS A 243 -8.57 2.38 -13.31
N VAL A 244 -9.45 3.25 -13.81
CA VAL A 244 -10.59 3.78 -13.07
C VAL A 244 -11.84 3.01 -13.52
N VAL A 245 -12.49 2.35 -12.58
CA VAL A 245 -13.70 1.56 -12.80
C VAL A 245 -14.87 2.52 -12.98
N ARG A 246 -15.48 2.50 -14.17
CA ARG A 246 -16.58 3.42 -14.51
C ARG A 246 -17.92 2.73 -14.72
N ARG A 247 -17.88 1.43 -14.98
CA ARG A 247 -19.02 0.65 -15.44
C ARG A 247 -19.44 -0.38 -14.39
N ALA A 248 -20.74 -0.62 -14.27
CA ALA A 248 -21.28 -1.60 -13.34
C ALA A 248 -20.79 -3.03 -13.69
N GLU A 249 -20.60 -3.30 -14.98
CA GLU A 249 -20.10 -4.58 -15.48
C GLU A 249 -18.64 -4.82 -15.07
N GLU A 250 -17.80 -3.79 -15.10
CA GLU A 250 -16.42 -3.85 -14.62
C GLU A 250 -16.37 -4.10 -13.10
N PHE A 251 -17.26 -3.45 -12.35
CA PHE A 251 -17.36 -3.69 -10.92
C PHE A 251 -17.84 -5.11 -10.59
N ALA A 252 -18.85 -5.61 -11.30
CA ALA A 252 -19.33 -6.99 -11.16
C ALA A 252 -18.24 -8.01 -11.49
N GLU A 253 -17.37 -7.70 -12.46
CA GLU A 253 -16.19 -8.53 -12.77
C GLU A 253 -15.22 -8.61 -11.59
N LEU A 254 -14.94 -7.49 -10.91
CA LEU A 254 -14.07 -7.48 -9.73
C LEU A 254 -14.67 -8.31 -8.59
N GLU A 255 -15.97 -8.18 -8.33
CA GLU A 255 -16.67 -9.02 -7.34
C GLU A 255 -16.57 -10.51 -7.71
N ARG A 256 -16.79 -10.85 -8.98
CA ARG A 256 -16.67 -12.22 -9.50
C ARG A 256 -15.26 -12.79 -9.35
N GLN A 257 -14.23 -12.00 -9.65
CA GLN A 257 -12.84 -12.43 -9.52
C GLN A 257 -12.45 -12.73 -8.08
N LEU A 258 -13.03 -12.02 -7.12
CA LEU A 258 -12.85 -12.28 -5.69
C LEU A 258 -13.69 -13.47 -5.19
N GLY A 259 -14.66 -13.96 -5.98
CA GLY A 259 -15.59 -15.01 -5.54
C GLY A 259 -16.71 -14.47 -4.64
N LEU A 260 -16.94 -13.16 -4.66
CA LEU A 260 -18.08 -12.53 -4.02
C LEU A 260 -19.32 -12.71 -4.90
N ARG A 261 -20.48 -12.88 -4.26
CA ARG A 261 -21.74 -12.84 -5.00
C ARG A 261 -21.95 -11.40 -5.50
N PRO A 262 -22.17 -11.19 -6.81
CA PRO A 262 -22.42 -9.86 -7.34
C PRO A 262 -23.58 -9.24 -6.58
N ARG A 263 -23.37 -8.06 -6.01
CA ARG A 263 -24.48 -7.30 -5.44
C ARG A 263 -25.33 -6.75 -6.59
N ALA A 264 -26.60 -6.45 -6.31
CA ALA A 264 -27.45 -5.82 -7.32
C ALA A 264 -26.72 -4.59 -7.90
N PRO A 265 -26.66 -4.46 -9.24
CA PRO A 265 -25.95 -3.35 -9.84
C PRO A 265 -26.54 -2.03 -9.30
N PRO A 266 -25.69 -1.04 -8.99
CA PRO A 266 -26.22 0.26 -8.61
C PRO A 266 -27.05 0.79 -9.78
N PRO A 267 -28.13 1.54 -9.51
CA PRO A 267 -28.91 2.17 -10.57
C PRO A 267 -27.98 3.00 -11.46
N PRO A 268 -28.21 3.04 -12.78
CA PRO A 268 -27.37 3.81 -13.70
C PRO A 268 -27.23 5.25 -13.19
N ALA A 269 -25.99 5.74 -13.14
CA ALA A 269 -25.71 7.08 -12.64
C ALA A 269 -26.46 8.11 -13.51
N ALA A 270 -27.45 8.78 -12.92
CA ALA A 270 -28.23 9.82 -13.59
C ALA A 270 -27.43 11.13 -13.81
N ALA A 271 -26.23 11.22 -13.23
CA ALA A 271 -25.39 12.42 -13.22
C ALA A 271 -23.92 12.06 -13.49
N PRO A 272 -23.12 13.00 -14.04
CA PRO A 272 -21.67 12.82 -14.20
C PRO A 272 -20.98 12.60 -12.84
N PRO A 273 -19.80 11.94 -12.83
CA PRO A 273 -19.07 11.66 -11.60
C PRO A 273 -18.73 12.96 -10.86
N SER A 274 -18.85 12.93 -9.53
CA SER A 274 -18.59 14.10 -8.69
C SER A 274 -17.10 14.40 -8.54
N PHE A 275 -16.22 13.42 -8.82
CA PHE A 275 -14.79 13.54 -8.63
C PHE A 275 -13.97 12.97 -9.79
N GLU A 276 -12.71 13.41 -9.87
CA GLU A 276 -11.70 12.89 -10.79
C GLU A 276 -10.42 12.52 -10.01
N LEU A 277 -9.96 11.28 -10.14
CA LEU A 277 -8.70 10.83 -9.54
C LEU A 277 -7.49 11.35 -10.31
N CYS A 278 -6.48 11.85 -9.60
CA CYS A 278 -5.23 12.32 -10.18
C CYS A 278 -4.03 11.56 -9.60
N ASN A 279 -3.25 10.90 -10.47
CA ASN A 279 -1.95 10.29 -10.13
C ASN A 279 -0.79 10.94 -10.92
N ARG A 280 -0.97 12.19 -11.40
CA ARG A 280 0.01 12.87 -12.27
C ARG A 280 1.40 12.95 -11.63
N LYS A 281 1.46 13.06 -10.31
CA LYS A 281 2.74 13.10 -9.57
C LYS A 281 3.53 11.80 -9.75
N LEU A 282 2.88 10.65 -9.56
CA LEU A 282 3.50 9.34 -9.81
C LEU A 282 3.79 9.14 -11.29
N ALA A 283 2.86 9.50 -12.18
CA ALA A 283 3.05 9.37 -13.62
C ALA A 283 4.30 10.12 -14.11
N ARG A 284 4.54 11.35 -13.62
CA ARG A 284 5.76 12.13 -13.93
C ARG A 284 7.03 11.42 -13.43
N LEU A 285 6.99 10.87 -12.23
CA LEU A 285 8.13 10.16 -11.64
C LEU A 285 8.48 8.88 -12.42
N VAL A 286 7.48 8.13 -12.86
CA VAL A 286 7.70 6.89 -13.64
C VAL A 286 8.11 7.21 -15.08
N SER A 287 7.56 8.29 -15.66
CA SER A 287 7.83 8.72 -17.04
C SER A 287 9.16 9.45 -17.22
N SER A 288 9.74 9.99 -16.14
CA SER A 288 11.11 10.50 -16.18
C SER A 288 12.08 9.32 -16.38
N ARG A 289 12.25 8.88 -17.63
CA ARG A 289 13.29 7.93 -18.03
C ARG A 289 14.62 8.40 -17.43
N ARG A 290 15.32 7.51 -16.73
CA ARG A 290 16.77 7.66 -16.58
C ARG A 290 17.35 7.69 -17.99
N ARG A 291 17.82 8.85 -18.44
CA ARG A 291 18.91 8.91 -19.41
C ARG A 291 20.15 8.41 -18.68
N CYS A 292 20.27 7.10 -18.49
CA CYS A 292 21.54 6.49 -18.13
C CYS A 292 22.32 6.26 -19.42
N THR A 293 23.24 7.17 -19.71
CA THR A 293 24.32 6.98 -20.67
C THR A 293 25.34 6.03 -20.05
N HIS A 294 25.16 4.72 -20.23
CA HIS A 294 26.24 3.73 -20.09
C HIS A 294 25.90 2.48 -20.90
N ASP A 295 25.61 2.67 -22.20
CA ASP A 295 25.87 1.62 -23.19
C ASP A 295 27.25 1.90 -23.79
N ALA A 296 28.27 1.33 -23.15
CA ALA A 296 29.58 1.14 -23.76
C ALA A 296 30.08 -0.24 -23.35
N TYR A 297 29.35 -1.28 -23.78
CA TYR A 297 29.94 -2.61 -23.90
C TYR A 297 30.82 -2.60 -25.16
N LEU A 298 32.12 -2.43 -24.97
CA LEU A 298 33.13 -2.75 -25.97
C LEU A 298 33.07 -4.27 -26.23
N PRO A 299 32.93 -4.74 -27.48
CA PRO A 299 33.07 -6.14 -27.77
C PRO A 299 34.55 -6.51 -27.69
N VAL A 300 34.89 -7.39 -26.74
CA VAL A 300 36.19 -8.05 -26.71
C VAL A 300 36.25 -8.99 -27.92
N ALA A 301 37.11 -8.65 -28.88
CA ALA A 301 37.50 -9.55 -29.96
C ALA A 301 38.34 -10.69 -29.35
N TYR A 302 38.00 -11.92 -29.69
CA TYR A 302 38.89 -13.06 -29.48
C TYR A 302 39.70 -13.27 -30.77
N ASP A 303 41.02 -13.31 -30.62
CA ASP A 303 41.98 -13.85 -31.61
C ASP A 303 41.73 -15.34 -31.88
#